data_AF-A0A8S1QC07-F1
#
_entry.id   AF-A0A8S1QC07-F1
#
_cell.length_a   1.000
_cell.length_b   1.000
_cell.length_c   1.000
_cell.angle_alpha   90.00
_cell.angle_beta   90.00
_cell.angle_gamma   90.00
#
_symmetry.space_group_name_H-M   'P 1'
#
loop_
_entity.id
_entity.type
_entity.pdbx_description
1 polymer ?
#
loop_
_entity_poly.entity_id
_entity_poly.type
_entity_poly.pdbx_seq_one_letter_code
_entity_poly.pdbx_strand_id
1 'polypeptide(L)'
;MLVFRSIFKYKQQIYEAPKRFSKHEQQINAQKQKARLMSEKLQQQTSNIESNTPRIVSILFGVMTIPTFYYFYNALTIKFEDIQYFYNVRLCVDWLNLKYGLLCGSLIGLSLMKFDDFKAKNKLRSKVPINYTYYSLPILLGLCSYSCIETLSQWWIVPTMLNIISTMIAYSHATNMGSAPFWTFAIVYQILVLDLITTASIFWSQRNLNLHREKRKELYSKY
;
A
#
# COMPACT_ATOMS: atom_id res chain seq x y z
N MET A 1 12.49 27.24 53.08
CA MET A 1 12.33 28.59 52.48
C MET A 1 13.13 28.81 51.19
N LEU A 2 14.20 28.04 50.90
CA LEU A 2 15.05 28.23 49.70
C LEU A 2 14.45 27.70 48.38
N VAL A 3 13.63 26.64 48.44
CA VAL A 3 13.00 26.01 47.25
C VAL A 3 11.92 26.90 46.61
N PHE A 4 11.23 27.72 47.39
CA PHE A 4 10.22 28.65 46.85
C PHE A 4 10.84 29.86 46.13
N ARG A 5 12.05 30.31 46.52
CA ARG A 5 12.75 31.41 45.85
C ARG A 5 13.31 31.01 44.48
N SER A 6 13.74 29.76 44.30
CA SER A 6 14.24 29.28 43.00
C SER A 6 13.11 29.13 41.97
N ILE A 7 11.94 28.64 42.40
CA ILE A 7 10.75 28.52 41.53
C ILE A 7 10.23 29.91 41.10
N PHE A 8 10.24 30.90 42.00
CA PHE A 8 9.85 32.28 41.66
C PHE A 8 10.82 32.95 40.68
N LYS A 9 12.14 32.75 40.85
CA LYS A 9 13.16 33.23 39.89
C LYS A 9 13.00 32.57 38.51
N TYR A 10 12.73 31.27 38.48
CA TYR A 10 12.54 30.51 37.25
C TYR A 10 11.27 30.94 36.51
N LYS A 11 10.17 31.20 37.24
CA LYS A 11 8.95 31.78 36.66
C LYS A 11 9.16 33.21 36.15
N GLN A 12 9.89 34.08 36.86
CA GLN A 12 10.17 35.44 36.38
C GLN A 12 10.97 35.45 35.07
N GLN A 13 11.95 34.56 34.91
CA GLN A 13 12.73 34.45 33.65
C GLN A 13 11.91 33.96 32.45
N ILE A 14 10.82 33.22 32.66
CA ILE A 14 9.93 32.73 31.58
C ILE A 14 8.99 33.85 31.09
N TYR A 15 8.71 34.86 31.92
CA TYR A 15 7.75 35.95 31.62
C TYR A 15 8.39 37.30 31.32
N GLU A 16 9.71 37.44 31.36
CA GLU A 16 10.38 38.64 30.85
C GLU A 16 10.30 38.65 29.31
N ALA A 17 9.42 39.51 28.78
CA ALA A 17 9.39 39.79 27.36
C ALA A 17 10.80 40.17 26.89
N PRO A 18 11.35 39.51 25.85
CA PRO A 18 12.72 39.72 25.44
C PRO A 18 12.94 41.20 25.10
N LYS A 19 14.05 41.77 25.56
CA LYS A 19 14.40 43.17 25.28
C LYS A 19 14.37 43.41 23.77
N ARG A 20 13.67 44.47 23.35
CA ARG A 20 13.54 44.91 21.95
C ARG A 20 14.94 44.98 21.30
N PHE A 21 15.11 44.37 20.12
CA PHE A 21 16.34 44.28 19.33
C PHE A 21 17.47 43.39 19.89
N SER A 22 17.19 42.56 20.92
CA SER A 22 18.18 41.58 21.39
C SER A 22 18.35 40.42 20.39
N LYS A 23 19.55 39.82 20.35
CA LYS A 23 19.82 38.58 19.58
C LYS A 23 18.81 37.46 19.92
N HIS A 24 18.27 37.45 21.14
CA HIS A 24 17.30 36.47 21.60
C HIS A 24 15.89 36.72 21.02
N GLU A 25 15.46 37.98 20.90
CA GLU A 25 14.20 38.32 20.23
C GLU A 25 14.26 38.00 18.72
N GLN A 26 15.40 38.26 18.06
CA GLN A 26 15.60 37.90 16.65
C GLN A 26 15.49 36.38 16.43
N GLN A 27 16.04 35.57 17.35
CA GLN A 27 15.91 34.11 17.30
C GLN A 27 14.46 33.65 17.54
N ILE A 28 13.75 34.24 18.49
CA ILE A 28 12.33 33.94 18.77
C ILE A 28 11.44 34.33 17.59
N ASN A 29 11.66 35.50 16.99
CA ASN A 29 10.91 35.95 15.82
C ASN A 29 11.21 35.10 14.58
N ALA A 30 12.47 34.68 14.38
CA ALA A 30 12.82 33.73 13.33
C ALA A 30 12.15 32.36 13.53
N GLN A 31 12.05 31.87 14.78
CA GLN A 31 11.32 30.63 15.09
C GLN A 31 9.81 30.78 14.86
N LYS A 32 9.20 31.90 15.27
CA LYS A 32 7.79 32.20 15.01
C LYS A 32 7.49 32.33 13.52
N GLN A 33 8.36 32.99 12.76
CA GLN A 33 8.22 33.12 11.31
C GLN A 33 8.39 31.77 10.60
N LYS A 34 9.34 30.94 11.05
CA LYS A 34 9.50 29.57 10.56
C LYS A 34 8.28 28.70 10.87
N ALA A 35 7.70 28.82 12.07
CA ALA A 35 6.48 28.10 12.44
C ALA A 35 5.27 28.54 11.61
N ARG A 36 5.13 29.85 11.34
CA ARG A 36 4.08 30.38 10.44
C ARG A 36 4.24 29.86 9.01
N LEU A 37 5.44 29.93 8.44
CA LEU A 37 5.71 29.39 7.09
C LEU A 37 5.46 27.88 7.00
N MET A 38 5.75 27.13 8.07
CA MET A 38 5.46 25.70 8.15
C MET A 38 3.94 25.44 8.24
N SER A 39 3.20 26.25 9.00
CA SER A 39 1.73 26.21 9.07
C SER A 39 1.08 26.52 7.72
N GLU A 40 1.53 27.56 7.03
CA GLU A 40 1.02 27.95 5.71
C GLU A 40 1.30 26.86 4.67
N LYS A 41 2.50 26.27 4.68
CA LYS A 41 2.81 25.11 3.81
C LYS A 41 1.99 23.88 4.14
N LEU A 42 1.73 23.61 5.41
CA LEU A 42 0.85 22.51 5.81
C LEU A 42 -0.57 22.74 5.31
N GLN A 43 -1.14 23.93 5.49
CA GLN A 43 -2.46 24.27 4.97
C GLN A 43 -2.54 24.17 3.45
N GLN A 44 -1.52 24.63 2.72
CA GLN A 44 -1.44 24.47 1.26
C GLN A 44 -1.34 23.00 0.84
N GLN A 45 -0.61 22.16 1.58
CA GLN A 45 -0.57 20.72 1.34
C GLN A 45 -1.92 20.07 1.62
N THR A 46 -2.59 20.43 2.72
CA THR A 46 -3.91 19.91 3.08
C THR A 46 -4.95 20.27 2.01
N SER A 47 -5.01 21.54 1.56
CA SER A 47 -5.97 21.95 0.53
C SER A 47 -5.68 21.31 -0.84
N ASN A 48 -4.41 21.11 -1.20
CA ASN A 48 -4.02 20.38 -2.40
C ASN A 48 -4.38 18.89 -2.32
N ILE A 49 -4.24 18.27 -1.14
CA ILE A 49 -4.65 16.90 -0.89
C ILE A 49 -6.17 16.82 -1.01
N GLU A 50 -6.94 17.65 -0.31
CA GLU A 50 -8.41 17.60 -0.34
C GLU A 50 -8.99 17.80 -1.74
N SER A 51 -8.43 18.71 -2.54
CA SER A 51 -8.92 19.00 -3.89
C SER A 51 -8.54 17.94 -4.93
N ASN A 52 -7.34 17.36 -4.84
CA ASN A 52 -6.84 16.41 -5.84
C ASN A 52 -7.05 14.94 -5.46
N THR A 53 -7.12 14.62 -4.16
CA THR A 53 -7.27 13.25 -3.66
C THR A 53 -8.51 12.57 -4.23
N PRO A 54 -9.71 13.16 -4.25
CA PRO A 54 -10.89 12.46 -4.80
C PRO A 54 -10.74 12.05 -6.27
N ARG A 55 -10.10 12.90 -7.09
CA ARG A 55 -9.84 12.60 -8.52
C ARG A 55 -8.77 11.53 -8.69
N ILE A 56 -7.68 11.63 -7.95
CA ILE A 56 -6.60 10.63 -8.01
C ILE A 56 -7.09 9.29 -7.47
N VAL A 57 -7.83 9.30 -6.37
CA VAL A 57 -8.40 8.11 -5.72
C VAL A 57 -9.44 7.43 -6.61
N SER A 58 -10.34 8.17 -7.25
CA SER A 58 -11.33 7.56 -8.15
C SER A 58 -10.68 6.88 -9.35
N ILE A 59 -9.67 7.50 -9.96
CA ILE A 59 -8.91 6.89 -11.06
C ILE A 59 -8.13 5.67 -10.56
N LEU A 60 -7.43 5.79 -9.42
CA LEU A 60 -6.66 4.70 -8.84
C LEU A 60 -7.57 3.52 -8.49
N PHE A 61 -8.69 3.79 -7.81
CA PHE A 61 -9.68 2.77 -7.46
C PHE A 61 -10.25 2.11 -8.71
N GLY A 62 -10.64 2.90 -9.72
CA GLY A 62 -11.19 2.39 -10.98
C GLY A 62 -10.21 1.48 -11.71
N VAL A 63 -8.98 1.95 -11.96
CA VAL A 63 -7.95 1.15 -12.64
C VAL A 63 -7.61 -0.12 -11.85
N MET A 64 -7.56 -0.03 -10.53
CA MET A 64 -7.14 -1.15 -9.67
C MET A 64 -8.22 -2.22 -9.47
N THR A 65 -9.50 -1.86 -9.57
CA THR A 65 -10.63 -2.74 -9.21
C THR A 65 -11.50 -3.15 -10.38
N ILE A 66 -11.74 -2.27 -11.37
CA ILE A 66 -12.70 -2.53 -12.46
C ILE A 66 -12.35 -3.80 -13.25
N PRO A 67 -11.09 -4.02 -13.69
CA PRO A 67 -10.78 -5.21 -14.47
C PRO A 67 -10.88 -6.49 -13.64
N THR A 68 -10.47 -6.46 -12.36
CA THR A 68 -10.66 -7.60 -11.44
C THR A 68 -12.14 -7.96 -11.32
N PHE A 69 -13.00 -6.98 -11.06
CA PHE A 69 -14.45 -7.21 -10.93
C PHE A 69 -15.07 -7.67 -12.23
N TYR A 70 -14.65 -7.12 -13.38
CA TYR A 70 -15.15 -7.50 -14.69
C TYR A 70 -14.86 -8.99 -15.00
N TYR A 71 -13.60 -9.42 -14.87
CA TYR A 71 -13.23 -10.81 -15.13
C TYR A 71 -13.84 -11.77 -14.11
N PHE A 72 -13.88 -11.37 -12.83
CA PHE A 72 -14.48 -12.19 -11.78
C PHE A 72 -15.99 -12.35 -11.97
N TYR A 73 -16.72 -11.27 -12.31
CA TYR A 73 -18.14 -11.33 -12.61
C TYR A 73 -18.44 -12.22 -13.82
N ASN A 74 -17.66 -12.09 -14.90
CA ASN A 74 -17.80 -12.97 -16.06
C ASN A 74 -17.53 -14.43 -15.69
N ALA A 75 -16.58 -14.72 -14.80
CA ALA A 75 -16.38 -16.08 -14.30
C ALA A 75 -17.60 -16.60 -13.50
N LEU A 76 -18.23 -15.77 -12.67
CA LEU A 76 -19.39 -16.17 -11.87
C LEU A 76 -20.66 -16.47 -12.69
N THR A 77 -20.79 -15.86 -13.87
CA THR A 77 -21.97 -16.03 -14.74
C THR A 77 -21.89 -17.26 -15.64
N ILE A 78 -20.72 -17.89 -15.72
CA ILE A 78 -20.46 -19.05 -16.58
C ILE A 78 -20.54 -20.34 -15.75
N LYS A 79 -20.97 -21.43 -16.38
CA LYS A 79 -20.95 -22.75 -15.74
C LYS A 79 -19.49 -23.13 -15.42
N PHE A 80 -19.29 -23.62 -14.20
CA PHE A 80 -17.99 -24.00 -13.64
C PHE A 80 -17.16 -24.97 -14.50
N GLU A 81 -17.80 -25.74 -15.37
CA GLU A 81 -17.15 -26.78 -16.18
C GLU A 81 -16.67 -26.27 -17.55
N ASP A 82 -17.06 -25.05 -17.93
CA ASP A 82 -16.77 -24.45 -19.24
C ASP A 82 -15.32 -23.94 -19.32
N ILE A 83 -14.70 -24.06 -20.50
CA ILE A 83 -13.40 -23.46 -20.80
C ILE A 83 -13.42 -21.94 -20.60
N GLN A 84 -14.55 -21.28 -20.90
CA GLN A 84 -14.67 -19.83 -20.71
C GLN A 84 -14.59 -19.41 -19.24
N TYR A 85 -14.99 -20.27 -18.30
CA TYR A 85 -14.80 -20.01 -16.87
C TYR A 85 -13.30 -19.96 -16.53
N PHE A 86 -12.52 -20.95 -16.98
CA PHE A 86 -11.06 -20.97 -16.77
C PHE A 86 -10.36 -19.78 -17.41
N TYR A 87 -10.80 -19.38 -18.60
CA TYR A 87 -10.24 -18.24 -19.31
C TYR A 87 -10.43 -16.93 -18.52
N ASN A 88 -11.64 -16.66 -18.01
CA ASN A 88 -11.91 -15.47 -17.21
C ASN A 88 -11.19 -15.48 -15.86
N VAL A 89 -11.11 -16.66 -15.21
CA VAL A 89 -10.32 -16.82 -13.98
C VAL A 89 -8.84 -16.51 -14.23
N ARG A 90 -8.28 -17.01 -15.34
CA ARG A 90 -6.90 -16.72 -15.74
C ARG A 90 -6.69 -15.22 -15.96
N LEU A 91 -7.55 -14.56 -16.74
CA LEU A 91 -7.47 -13.12 -16.96
C LEU A 91 -7.56 -12.32 -15.66
N CYS A 92 -8.39 -12.75 -14.72
CA CYS A 92 -8.48 -12.14 -13.40
C CYS A 92 -7.14 -12.27 -12.64
N VAL A 93 -6.53 -13.45 -12.62
CA VAL A 93 -5.25 -13.68 -11.92
C VAL A 93 -4.10 -12.96 -12.61
N ASP A 94 -4.02 -13.00 -13.95
CA ASP A 94 -3.00 -12.29 -14.73
C ASP A 94 -3.06 -10.78 -14.46
N TRP A 95 -4.28 -10.21 -14.41
CA TRP A 95 -4.49 -8.82 -14.06
C TRP A 95 -4.02 -8.51 -12.63
N LEU A 96 -4.35 -9.36 -11.66
CA LEU A 96 -3.89 -9.20 -10.27
C LEU A 96 -2.36 -9.19 -10.20
N ASN A 97 -1.68 -10.13 -10.87
CA ASN A 97 -0.22 -10.19 -10.88
C ASN A 97 0.41 -8.95 -11.54
N LEU A 98 -0.14 -8.50 -12.66
CA LEU A 98 0.30 -7.28 -13.34
C LEU A 98 0.12 -6.06 -12.43
N LYS A 99 -1.06 -5.93 -11.82
CA LYS A 99 -1.40 -4.85 -10.89
C LYS A 99 -0.40 -4.75 -9.74
N TYR A 100 -0.06 -5.86 -9.09
CA TYR A 100 0.89 -5.86 -7.98
C TYR A 100 2.34 -5.68 -8.41
N GLY A 101 2.72 -6.20 -9.58
CA GLY A 101 4.00 -5.89 -10.20
C GLY A 101 4.18 -4.38 -10.43
N LEU A 102 3.14 -3.71 -10.97
CA LEU A 102 3.14 -2.26 -11.17
C LEU A 102 3.16 -1.47 -9.86
N LEU A 103 2.37 -1.89 -8.86
CA LEU A 103 2.38 -1.27 -7.53
C LEU A 103 3.77 -1.35 -6.87
N CYS A 104 4.40 -2.52 -6.85
CA CYS A 104 5.74 -2.68 -6.32
C CYS A 104 6.78 -1.91 -7.13
N GLY A 105 6.67 -1.90 -8.47
CA GLY A 105 7.49 -1.07 -9.34
C GLY A 105 7.37 0.42 -9.01
N SER A 106 6.15 0.89 -8.72
CA SER A 106 5.91 2.28 -8.32
C SER A 106 6.53 2.62 -6.96
N LEU A 107 6.50 1.70 -5.98
CA LEU A 107 7.18 1.87 -4.70
C LEU A 107 8.71 1.91 -4.84
N ILE A 108 9.27 1.08 -5.72
CA ILE A 108 10.71 1.13 -6.05
C ILE A 108 11.02 2.47 -6.72
N GLY A 109 10.21 2.90 -7.68
CA GLY A 109 10.32 4.20 -8.33
C GLY A 109 10.28 5.36 -7.33
N LEU A 110 9.34 5.35 -6.39
CA LEU A 110 9.21 6.35 -5.33
C LEU A 110 10.38 6.31 -4.33
N SER A 111 10.95 5.13 -4.05
CA SER A 111 12.13 5.04 -3.16
C SER A 111 13.42 5.48 -3.85
N LEU A 112 13.51 5.35 -5.19
CA LEU A 112 14.64 5.82 -6.01
C LEU A 112 14.53 7.32 -6.35
N MET A 113 13.33 7.79 -6.70
CA MET A 113 13.02 9.20 -6.90
C MET A 113 13.00 9.87 -5.53
N LYS A 114 14.11 10.49 -5.16
CA LYS A 114 14.27 11.27 -3.93
C LYS A 114 13.25 12.42 -3.84
N PHE A 115 12.00 12.13 -3.50
CA PHE A 115 11.05 13.11 -2.93
C PHE A 115 11.30 13.35 -1.43
N ASP A 116 12.45 12.86 -0.93
CA ASP A 116 12.93 13.17 0.40
C ASP A 116 13.35 14.64 0.46
N ASP A 117 12.56 15.44 1.16
CA ASP A 117 13.03 16.65 1.82
C ASP A 117 14.30 16.26 2.63
N PHE A 118 15.49 16.56 2.10
CA PHE A 118 16.78 16.12 2.66
C PHE A 118 16.94 16.51 4.14
N LYS A 119 16.17 17.51 4.59
CA LYS A 119 16.10 17.96 5.99
C LYS A 119 15.20 17.08 6.88
N ALA A 120 14.15 16.47 6.34
CA ALA A 120 13.30 15.50 7.06
C ALA A 120 13.98 14.13 7.20
N LYS A 121 14.79 13.76 6.19
CA LYS A 121 15.57 12.51 6.13
C LYS A 121 16.48 12.29 7.35
N ASN A 122 17.00 13.35 7.96
CA ASN A 122 17.87 13.26 9.14
C ASN A 122 17.11 13.25 10.48
N LYS A 123 15.81 13.57 10.51
CA LYS A 123 15.01 13.61 11.75
C LYS A 123 14.14 12.37 11.97
N LEU A 124 13.75 11.68 10.91
CA LEU A 124 12.86 10.50 10.97
C LEU A 124 13.53 9.17 10.64
N ARG A 125 14.75 9.15 10.08
CA ARG A 125 15.50 7.89 9.92
C ARG A 125 15.99 7.40 11.28
N SER A 126 15.19 6.55 11.92
CA SER A 126 15.80 5.37 12.51
C SER A 126 16.54 4.64 11.39
N LYS A 127 17.74 4.13 11.68
CA LYS A 127 18.66 3.50 10.73
C LYS A 127 18.11 2.15 10.23
N VAL A 128 16.94 2.12 9.60
CA VAL A 128 16.42 0.89 8.99
C VAL A 128 16.95 0.81 7.56
N PRO A 129 17.84 -0.15 7.24
CA PRO A 129 18.31 -0.32 5.88
C PRO A 129 17.12 -0.63 4.96
N ILE A 130 17.08 0.02 3.80
CA ILE A 130 16.10 -0.28 2.76
C ILE A 130 16.45 -1.69 2.25
N ASN A 131 15.71 -2.69 2.69
CA ASN A 131 15.92 -4.07 2.26
C ASN A 131 15.10 -4.31 0.98
N TYR A 132 15.77 -4.22 -0.17
CA TYR A 132 15.18 -4.39 -1.50
C TYR A 132 14.47 -5.75 -1.68
N THR A 133 14.82 -6.73 -0.86
CA THR A 133 14.18 -8.05 -0.79
C THR A 133 12.66 -7.95 -0.56
N TYR A 134 12.19 -6.95 0.21
CA TYR A 134 10.74 -6.76 0.42
C TYR A 134 9.99 -6.27 -0.82
N TYR A 135 10.68 -5.60 -1.75
CA TYR A 135 10.08 -5.06 -2.97
C TYR A 135 10.26 -6.00 -4.17
N SER A 136 11.27 -6.87 -4.15
CA SER A 136 11.52 -7.87 -5.21
C SER A 136 10.73 -9.17 -5.03
N LEU A 137 10.38 -9.55 -3.78
CA LEU A 137 9.58 -10.75 -3.49
C LEU A 137 8.22 -10.78 -4.22
N PRO A 138 7.41 -9.70 -4.23
CA PRO A 138 6.13 -9.70 -4.94
C PRO A 138 6.30 -9.86 -6.45
N ILE A 139 7.34 -9.24 -7.02
CA ILE A 139 7.68 -9.34 -8.46
C ILE A 139 8.07 -10.78 -8.82
N LEU A 140 8.90 -11.43 -8.01
CA LEU A 140 9.28 -12.83 -8.18
C LEU A 140 8.07 -13.76 -8.07
N LEU A 141 7.18 -13.53 -7.10
CA LEU A 141 5.96 -14.32 -6.92
C LEU A 141 4.98 -14.15 -8.09
N GLY A 142 4.89 -12.94 -8.64
CA GLY A 142 4.15 -12.67 -9.88
C GLY A 142 4.69 -13.48 -11.05
N LEU A 143 6.02 -13.54 -11.25
CA LEU A 143 6.62 -14.36 -12.30
C LEU A 143 6.41 -15.87 -12.08
N CYS A 144 6.47 -16.34 -10.84
CA CYS A 144 6.17 -17.75 -10.51
C CYS A 144 4.72 -18.13 -10.84
N SER A 145 3.76 -17.21 -10.65
CA SER A 145 2.36 -17.47 -11.01
C SER A 145 2.17 -17.73 -12.50
N TYR A 146 2.86 -16.96 -13.36
CA TYR A 146 2.83 -17.11 -14.82
C TYR A 146 3.40 -18.47 -15.26
N SER A 147 4.43 -18.96 -14.58
CA SER A 147 5.05 -20.26 -14.87
C SER A 147 4.21 -21.46 -14.45
N CYS A 148 3.20 -21.30 -13.58
CA CYS A 148 2.36 -22.40 -13.07
C CYS A 148 0.99 -22.51 -13.76
N ILE A 149 0.66 -21.58 -14.66
CA ILE A 149 -0.67 -21.40 -15.26
C ILE A 149 -1.15 -22.56 -16.13
N GLU A 150 -0.25 -23.38 -16.66
CA GLU A 150 -0.62 -24.52 -17.52
C GLU A 150 -1.18 -25.72 -16.75
N THR A 151 -1.16 -25.67 -15.41
CA THR A 151 -1.73 -26.72 -14.57
C THR A 151 -3.18 -26.39 -14.22
N LEU A 152 -4.13 -27.32 -14.44
CA LEU A 152 -5.53 -27.22 -13.98
C LEU A 152 -5.66 -27.29 -12.44
N SER A 153 -4.59 -27.06 -11.69
CA SER A 153 -4.50 -27.25 -10.25
C SER A 153 -4.80 -25.96 -9.49
N GLN A 154 -5.56 -26.00 -8.40
CA GLN A 154 -5.76 -24.83 -7.52
C GLN A 154 -4.45 -24.15 -7.06
N TRP A 155 -3.32 -24.87 -7.08
CA TRP A 155 -2.02 -24.38 -6.61
C TRP A 155 -1.44 -23.24 -7.45
N TRP A 156 -1.81 -23.06 -8.72
CA TRP A 156 -1.29 -21.94 -9.54
C TRP A 156 -1.76 -20.57 -9.05
N ILE A 157 -2.79 -20.51 -8.20
CA ILE A 157 -3.34 -19.28 -7.61
C ILE A 157 -2.55 -18.86 -6.36
N VAL A 158 -1.87 -19.80 -5.68
CA VAL A 158 -1.16 -19.54 -4.42
C VAL A 158 -0.03 -18.50 -4.57
N PRO A 159 0.79 -18.51 -5.64
CA PRO A 159 1.76 -17.45 -5.87
C PRO A 159 1.12 -16.05 -5.92
N THR A 160 -0.08 -15.91 -6.50
CA THR A 160 -0.81 -14.64 -6.54
C THR A 160 -1.32 -14.21 -5.18
N MET A 161 -1.81 -15.13 -4.34
CA MET A 161 -2.13 -14.81 -2.94
C MET A 161 -0.92 -14.30 -2.17
N LEU A 162 0.23 -14.97 -2.31
CA LEU A 162 1.47 -14.55 -1.67
C LEU A 162 1.96 -13.21 -2.22
N ASN A 163 1.74 -12.94 -3.50
CA ASN A 163 2.03 -11.65 -4.14
C ASN A 163 1.20 -10.51 -3.50
N ILE A 164 -0.10 -10.73 -3.27
CA ILE A 164 -0.96 -9.77 -2.56
C ILE A 164 -0.43 -9.49 -1.15
N ILE A 165 -0.18 -10.54 -0.36
CA ILE A 165 0.29 -10.42 1.03
C ILE A 165 1.65 -9.72 1.10
N SER A 166 2.59 -10.11 0.25
CA SER A 166 3.92 -9.48 0.20
C SER A 166 3.85 -8.02 -0.22
N THR A 167 2.95 -7.68 -1.16
CA THR A 167 2.69 -6.29 -1.54
C THR A 167 2.07 -5.48 -0.39
N MET A 168 1.15 -6.06 0.40
CA MET A 168 0.60 -5.42 1.61
C MET A 168 1.71 -5.08 2.62
N ILE A 169 2.65 -6.00 2.83
CA ILE A 169 3.79 -5.80 3.73
C ILE A 169 4.72 -4.70 3.18
N ALA A 170 5.03 -4.73 1.89
CA ALA A 170 5.88 -3.74 1.24
C ALA A 170 5.27 -2.32 1.31
N TYR A 171 3.95 -2.19 1.08
CA TYR A 171 3.24 -0.92 1.19
C TYR A 171 3.19 -0.38 2.62
N SER A 172 2.94 -1.25 3.61
CA SER A 172 2.97 -0.88 5.03
C SER A 172 4.35 -0.36 5.43
N HIS A 173 5.40 -1.06 5.02
CA HIS A 173 6.78 -0.65 5.27
C HIS A 173 7.13 0.69 4.59
N ALA A 174 6.77 0.87 3.32
CA ALA A 174 7.01 2.12 2.60
C ALA A 174 6.27 3.33 3.21
N THR A 175 5.07 3.08 3.77
CA THR A 175 4.28 4.11 4.47
C THR A 175 4.93 4.47 5.81
N ASN A 176 5.38 3.47 6.58
CA ASN A 176 6.12 3.69 7.83
C ASN A 176 7.45 4.44 7.63
N MET A 177 8.09 4.26 6.47
CA MET A 177 9.28 5.01 6.07
C MET A 177 8.97 6.44 5.59
N GLY A 178 7.69 6.81 5.46
CA GLY A 178 7.26 8.11 4.95
C GLY A 178 7.46 8.28 3.44
N SER A 179 7.77 7.20 2.71
CA SER A 179 7.96 7.23 1.25
C SER A 179 6.63 7.17 0.50
N ALA A 180 5.64 6.46 1.04
CA ALA A 180 4.28 6.42 0.51
C ALA A 180 3.34 7.28 1.38
N PRO A 181 2.44 8.09 0.78
CA PRO A 181 1.46 8.86 1.54
C PRO A 181 0.51 7.97 2.34
N PHE A 182 0.19 8.36 3.59
CA PHE A 182 -0.71 7.60 4.45
C PHE A 182 -2.13 7.45 3.88
N TRP A 183 -2.65 8.47 3.19
CA TRP A 183 -3.98 8.40 2.57
C TRP A 183 -4.04 7.38 1.42
N THR A 184 -2.96 7.23 0.62
CA THR A 184 -2.88 6.18 -0.40
C THR A 184 -2.82 4.79 0.23
N PHE A 185 -2.15 4.65 1.39
CA PHE A 185 -2.06 3.37 2.10
C PHE A 185 -3.45 2.84 2.47
N ALA A 186 -4.31 3.64 3.11
CA ALA A 186 -5.62 3.20 3.55
C ALA A 186 -6.49 2.65 2.41
N ILE A 187 -6.46 3.32 1.25
CA ILE A 187 -7.26 2.94 0.08
C ILE A 187 -6.70 1.70 -0.60
N VAL A 188 -5.38 1.67 -0.82
CA VAL A 188 -4.71 0.50 -1.43
C VAL A 188 -4.87 -0.74 -0.55
N TYR A 189 -4.86 -0.59 0.78
CA TYR A 189 -5.05 -1.70 1.71
C TYR A 189 -6.46 -2.29 1.64
N GLN A 190 -7.50 -1.46 1.52
CA GLN A 190 -8.87 -1.93 1.33
C GLN A 190 -9.03 -2.72 0.02
N ILE A 191 -8.41 -2.22 -1.07
CA ILE A 191 -8.38 -2.92 -2.35
C ILE A 191 -7.66 -4.27 -2.22
N LEU A 192 -6.49 -4.30 -1.57
CA LEU A 192 -5.71 -5.52 -1.34
C LEU A 192 -6.51 -6.58 -0.57
N VAL A 193 -7.28 -6.18 0.46
CA VAL A 193 -8.15 -7.10 1.21
C VAL A 193 -9.25 -7.68 0.33
N LEU A 194 -9.91 -6.85 -0.49
CA LEU A 194 -10.92 -7.31 -1.43
C LEU A 194 -10.35 -8.31 -2.44
N ASP A 195 -9.20 -7.99 -3.03
CA ASP A 195 -8.52 -8.89 -3.96
C ASP A 195 -8.09 -10.22 -3.32
N LEU A 196 -7.71 -10.20 -2.03
CA LEU A 196 -7.36 -11.41 -1.29
C LEU A 196 -8.59 -12.31 -1.10
N ILE A 197 -9.76 -11.73 -0.81
CA ILE A 197 -11.03 -12.44 -0.75
C ILE A 197 -11.37 -13.03 -2.13
N THR A 198 -11.29 -12.23 -3.20
CA THR A 198 -11.54 -12.69 -4.57
C THR A 198 -10.63 -13.86 -4.96
N THR A 199 -9.33 -13.73 -4.68
CA THR A 199 -8.34 -14.78 -4.98
C THR A 199 -8.61 -16.06 -4.17
N ALA A 200 -9.04 -15.93 -2.91
CA ALA A 200 -9.48 -17.06 -2.08
C ALA A 200 -10.71 -17.75 -2.62
N SER A 201 -11.72 -17.00 -3.06
CA SER A 201 -12.89 -17.56 -3.71
C SER A 201 -12.51 -18.35 -4.97
N ILE A 202 -11.59 -17.82 -5.79
CA ILE A 202 -11.08 -18.52 -6.98
C ILE A 202 -10.36 -19.81 -6.59
N PHE A 203 -9.49 -19.79 -5.57
CA PHE A 203 -8.78 -20.99 -5.09
C PHE A 203 -9.76 -22.10 -4.67
N TRP A 204 -10.74 -21.75 -3.84
CA TRP A 204 -11.76 -22.70 -3.38
C TRP A 204 -12.62 -23.22 -4.53
N SER A 205 -12.96 -22.35 -5.47
CA SER A 205 -13.70 -22.70 -6.67
C SER A 205 -12.96 -23.74 -7.51
N GLN A 206 -11.68 -23.52 -7.80
CA GLN A 206 -10.83 -24.47 -8.54
C GLN A 206 -10.65 -25.80 -7.79
N ARG A 207 -10.46 -25.75 -6.46
CA ARG A 207 -10.37 -26.95 -5.64
C ARG A 207 -11.64 -27.82 -5.75
N ASN A 208 -12.81 -27.19 -5.63
CA ASN A 208 -14.09 -27.91 -5.72
C ASN A 208 -14.32 -28.50 -7.12
N LEU A 209 -13.92 -27.77 -8.17
CA LEU A 209 -14.00 -28.26 -9.54
C LEU A 209 -13.13 -29.51 -9.76
N ASN A 210 -11.91 -29.53 -9.22
CA ASN A 210 -11.02 -30.68 -9.29
C ASN A 210 -11.62 -31.90 -8.57
N LEU A 211 -12.17 -31.70 -7.36
CA LEU A 211 -12.87 -32.76 -6.63
C LEU A 211 -14.09 -33.31 -7.39
N HIS A 212 -14.86 -32.43 -8.05
CA HIS A 212 -15.99 -32.86 -8.89
C HIS A 212 -15.53 -33.68 -10.11
N ARG A 213 -14.41 -33.30 -10.73
CA ARG A 213 -13.83 -34.05 -11.86
C ARG A 213 -13.28 -35.41 -11.43
N GLU A 214 -12.58 -35.48 -10.30
CA GLU A 214 -12.08 -36.73 -9.72
C GLU A 214 -13.22 -37.71 -9.43
N LYS A 215 -14.28 -37.24 -8.74
CA LYS A 215 -15.47 -38.06 -8.46
C LYS A 215 -16.14 -38.59 -9.73
N ARG A 216 -16.25 -37.77 -10.79
CA ARG A 216 -16.79 -38.23 -12.08
C ARG A 216 -15.90 -39.28 -12.73
N LYS A 217 -14.58 -39.09 -12.73
CA LYS A 217 -13.63 -40.10 -13.27
C LYS A 217 -13.76 -41.44 -12.54
N GLU A 218 -13.86 -41.43 -11.22
CA GLU A 218 -14.06 -42.65 -10.42
C GLU A 218 -15.38 -43.36 -10.71
N LEU A 219 -16.46 -42.59 -10.96
CA LEU A 219 -17.75 -43.14 -11.37
C LEU A 219 -17.63 -43.82 -12.74
N TYR A 220 -17.03 -43.16 -13.73
CA TYR A 220 -16.89 -43.73 -15.07
C TYR A 220 -15.87 -44.86 -15.17
N SER A 221 -14.88 -44.94 -14.28
CA SER A 221 -13.95 -46.09 -14.25
C SER A 221 -14.58 -47.37 -13.69
N LYS A 222 -15.75 -47.27 -13.04
CA LYS A 222 -16.49 -48.41 -12.48
C LYS A 222 -17.50 -49.02 -13.48
N TYR A 223 -17.72 -48.37 -14.62
CA TYR A 223 -18.59 -48.80 -15.71
C TYR A 223 -17.77 -49.06 -16.97
#